data_AF-A0A364K509-F1
#
_entry.id   AF-A0A364K509-F1
#
_cell.length_a   1.000
_cell.length_b   1.000
_cell.length_c   1.000
_cell.angle_alpha   90.00
_cell.angle_beta   90.00
_cell.angle_gamma   90.00
#
_symmetry.space_group_name_H-M   'P 1'
#
loop_
_entity.id
_entity.type
_entity.pdbx_description
1 polymer ?
#
loop_
_entity_poly.entity_id
_entity_poly.type
_entity_poly.pdbx_seq_one_letter_code
_entity_poly.pdbx_strand_id
1 'polypeptide(L)'
;MIQFQTELIQEFRWKVNSNHYYVLNKYADFDGKNLWSVICSAMDWIEVAVDGIPYIQLKHQNTNFVSLSLMQLICAMDLIVKAIIQLYRVFKLDYPYEKDQSIFHQNKPDDKYFKHIRAMFGVHPVNLKDGKERYFASWSTPNLADDFSVIVYSHQVGKESIQHSINISDLVQYTNQRYQLLIDLINHIEDDYDQHLKNYKERQMEITTNVTDEIILLLKENKQRFGEGEAYWYELSELNCLFRSTTF
;
A
#
# COMPACT_ATOMS: atom_id res chain seq x y z
N MET A 1 -5.35 -4.78 -22.86
CA MET A 1 -4.14 -4.49 -22.06
C MET A 1 -4.63 -4.33 -20.63
N ILE A 2 -3.99 -4.99 -19.66
CA ILE A 2 -4.34 -4.81 -18.25
C ILE A 2 -3.62 -3.57 -17.77
N GLN A 3 -4.37 -2.60 -17.24
CA GLN A 3 -3.81 -1.32 -16.80
C GLN A 3 -4.62 -0.79 -15.62
N PHE A 4 -3.90 -0.22 -14.66
CA PHE A 4 -4.46 0.56 -13.56
C PHE A 4 -4.10 2.04 -13.79
N GLN A 5 -4.87 2.96 -13.20
CA GLN A 5 -4.67 4.40 -13.38
C GLN A 5 -3.39 4.86 -12.68
N THR A 6 -2.30 5.06 -13.41
CA THR A 6 -1.01 5.51 -12.84
C THR A 6 -1.14 6.84 -12.10
N GLU A 7 -2.06 7.71 -12.51
CA GLU A 7 -2.29 9.01 -11.88
C GLU A 7 -2.67 8.88 -10.40
N LEU A 8 -3.40 7.82 -10.02
CA LEU A 8 -3.89 7.66 -8.65
C LEU A 8 -2.75 7.40 -7.65
N ILE A 9 -1.76 6.57 -8.00
CA ILE A 9 -0.60 6.36 -7.13
C ILE A 9 0.29 7.61 -7.06
N GLN A 10 0.39 8.37 -8.16
CA GLN A 10 1.14 9.63 -8.16
C GLN A 10 0.45 10.70 -7.31
N GLU A 11 -0.87 10.79 -7.35
CA GLU A 11 -1.65 11.68 -6.49
C GLU A 11 -1.49 11.30 -5.01
N PHE A 12 -1.59 10.01 -4.67
CA PHE A 12 -1.34 9.53 -3.31
C PHE A 12 0.08 9.88 -2.84
N ARG A 13 1.10 9.62 -3.67
CA ARG A 13 2.50 9.95 -3.36
C ARG A 13 2.68 11.46 -3.16
N TRP A 14 2.09 12.28 -4.02
CA TRP A 14 2.13 13.74 -3.88
C TRP A 14 1.50 14.16 -2.55
N LYS A 15 0.30 13.65 -2.23
CA LYS A 15 -0.40 13.97 -0.99
C LYS A 15 0.42 13.62 0.24
N VAL A 16 0.99 12.41 0.30
CA VAL A 16 1.84 11.93 1.39
C VAL A 16 3.06 12.84 1.62
N ASN A 17 3.66 13.37 0.55
CA ASN A 17 4.86 14.21 0.63
C ASN A 17 4.56 15.73 0.68
N SER A 18 3.28 16.12 0.62
CA SER A 18 2.86 17.52 0.67
C SER A 18 2.82 18.07 2.11
N ASN A 19 2.34 19.30 2.27
CA ASN A 19 2.01 19.89 3.57
C ASN A 19 3.18 19.91 4.57
N HIS A 20 4.36 20.39 4.15
CA HIS A 20 5.58 20.44 4.97
C HIS A 20 5.96 19.06 5.54
N TYR A 21 5.83 18.02 4.71
CA TYR A 21 6.12 16.65 5.08
C TYR A 21 5.38 16.20 6.35
N TYR A 22 4.14 16.68 6.55
CA TYR A 22 3.32 16.37 7.72
C TYR A 22 3.25 14.88 8.02
N VAL A 23 3.00 14.05 6.99
CA VAL A 23 2.91 12.59 7.15
C VAL A 23 4.25 12.00 7.58
N LEU A 24 5.37 12.42 6.99
CA LEU A 24 6.71 12.00 7.44
C LEU A 24 6.92 12.38 8.91
N ASN A 25 6.71 13.65 9.27
CA ASN A 25 6.93 14.15 10.62
C ASN A 25 6.08 13.42 11.67
N LYS A 26 4.85 13.03 11.30
CA LYS A 26 3.94 12.28 12.17
C LYS A 26 4.28 10.79 12.28
N TYR A 27 4.71 10.16 11.19
CA TYR A 27 4.87 8.70 11.12
C TYR A 27 6.33 8.23 11.19
N ALA A 28 7.32 9.13 11.19
CA ALA A 28 8.74 8.79 11.38
C ALA A 28 9.02 8.21 12.78
N ASP A 29 8.31 8.70 13.80
CA ASP A 29 8.27 8.12 15.14
C ASP A 29 6.83 8.15 15.68
N PHE A 30 6.10 7.07 15.43
CA PHE A 30 4.74 6.89 15.87
C PHE A 30 4.69 5.80 16.94
N ASP A 31 4.47 6.19 18.20
CA ASP A 31 4.50 5.31 19.37
C ASP A 31 5.82 4.49 19.48
N GLY A 32 6.97 5.11 19.20
CA GLY A 32 8.29 4.47 19.25
C GLY A 32 8.60 3.58 18.04
N LYS A 33 7.82 3.71 16.96
CA LYS A 33 7.97 2.90 15.73
C LYS A 33 8.03 3.80 14.51
N ASN A 34 8.95 3.47 13.61
CA ASN A 34 9.02 4.11 12.29
C ASN A 34 7.98 3.48 11.35
N LEU A 35 6.80 4.11 11.25
CA LEU A 35 5.75 3.71 10.32
C LEU A 35 5.93 4.37 8.94
N TRP A 36 6.69 5.45 8.85
CA TRP A 36 7.06 6.10 7.59
C TRP A 36 7.72 5.12 6.61
N SER A 37 8.63 4.26 7.07
CA SER A 37 9.25 3.24 6.21
C SER A 37 8.24 2.28 5.58
N VAL A 38 7.13 1.99 6.27
CA VAL A 38 6.05 1.15 5.72
C VAL A 38 5.30 1.90 4.62
N ILE A 39 5.03 3.20 4.83
CA ILE A 39 4.37 4.06 3.85
C ILE A 39 5.22 4.16 2.57
N CYS A 40 6.52 4.44 2.69
CA CYS A 40 7.44 4.48 1.54
C CYS A 40 7.44 3.16 0.77
N SER A 41 7.65 2.04 1.48
CA SER A 41 7.71 0.73 0.84
C SER A 41 6.40 0.37 0.13
N ALA A 42 5.25 0.72 0.72
CA ALA A 42 3.96 0.51 0.10
C ALA A 42 3.80 1.33 -1.19
N MET A 43 4.15 2.62 -1.19
CA MET A 43 4.09 3.47 -2.39
C MET A 43 4.97 2.91 -3.51
N ASP A 44 6.22 2.56 -3.20
CA ASP A 44 7.17 2.07 -4.19
C ASP A 44 6.71 0.76 -4.84
N TRP A 45 6.19 -0.19 -4.04
CA TRP A 45 5.72 -1.46 -4.58
C TRP A 45 4.39 -1.35 -5.33
N ILE A 46 3.52 -0.40 -4.97
CA ILE A 46 2.31 -0.12 -5.76
C ILE A 46 2.73 0.44 -7.12
N GLU A 47 3.62 1.43 -7.15
CA GLU A 47 4.10 2.05 -8.39
C GLU A 47 4.78 1.04 -9.31
N VAL A 48 5.71 0.23 -8.78
CA VAL A 48 6.36 -0.86 -9.54
C VAL A 48 5.33 -1.82 -10.16
N ALA A 49 4.30 -2.20 -9.41
CA ALA A 49 3.29 -3.12 -9.90
C ALA A 49 2.36 -2.47 -10.94
N VAL A 50 1.87 -1.26 -10.67
CA VAL A 50 0.98 -0.52 -11.58
C VAL A 50 1.66 -0.26 -12.93
N ASP A 51 2.90 0.20 -12.91
CA ASP A 51 3.67 0.48 -14.12
C ASP A 51 4.18 -0.79 -14.80
N GLY A 52 4.45 -1.85 -14.03
CA GLY A 52 4.97 -3.11 -14.55
C GLY A 52 3.94 -4.02 -15.22
N ILE A 53 2.69 -4.03 -14.72
CA ILE A 53 1.63 -4.94 -15.20
C ILE A 53 1.33 -4.82 -16.71
N PRO A 54 1.26 -3.62 -17.31
CA PRO A 54 1.03 -3.47 -18.76
C PRO A 54 2.05 -4.21 -19.65
N TYR A 55 3.26 -4.46 -19.14
CA TYR A 55 4.33 -5.15 -19.87
C TYR A 55 4.29 -6.67 -19.74
N ILE A 56 3.39 -7.23 -18.93
CA ILE A 56 3.25 -8.68 -18.74
C ILE A 56 2.46 -9.29 -19.92
N GLN A 57 3.08 -10.23 -20.62
CA GLN A 57 2.52 -10.85 -21.82
C GLN A 57 1.85 -12.19 -21.53
N LEU A 58 0.52 -12.25 -21.61
CA LEU A 58 -0.25 -13.49 -21.40
C LEU A 58 -0.49 -14.30 -22.69
N LYS A 59 0.08 -13.87 -23.83
CA LYS A 59 -0.07 -14.55 -25.12
C LYS A 59 1.31 -14.80 -25.70
N HIS A 60 1.67 -16.06 -25.83
CA HIS A 60 2.94 -16.50 -26.38
C HIS A 60 2.84 -17.95 -26.88
N GLN A 61 3.67 -18.34 -27.85
CA GLN A 61 3.67 -19.70 -28.40
C GLN A 61 4.15 -20.75 -27.38
N ASN A 62 5.08 -20.37 -26.51
CA ASN A 62 5.54 -21.19 -25.40
C ASN A 62 4.59 -21.06 -24.20
N THR A 63 3.86 -22.12 -23.87
CA THR A 63 2.91 -22.19 -22.74
C THR A 63 3.57 -22.09 -21.37
N ASN A 64 4.84 -22.50 -21.24
CA ASN A 64 5.60 -22.31 -20.00
C ASN A 64 5.91 -20.84 -19.75
N PHE A 65 6.22 -20.09 -20.83
CA PHE A 65 6.37 -18.64 -20.74
C PHE A 65 5.06 -17.99 -20.25
N VAL A 66 3.92 -18.36 -20.87
CA VAL A 66 2.61 -17.84 -20.44
C VAL A 66 2.33 -18.17 -18.97
N SER A 67 2.69 -19.37 -18.51
CA SER A 67 2.51 -19.76 -17.11
C SER A 67 3.34 -18.89 -16.15
N LEU A 68 4.59 -18.62 -16.50
CA LEU A 68 5.44 -17.71 -15.73
C LEU A 68 4.92 -16.27 -15.75
N SER A 69 4.41 -15.80 -16.90
CA SER A 69 3.80 -14.48 -17.03
C SER A 69 2.53 -14.35 -16.20
N LEU A 70 1.69 -15.39 -16.12
CA LEU A 70 0.53 -15.41 -15.24
C LEU A 70 0.93 -15.35 -13.76
N MET A 71 1.95 -16.14 -13.36
CA MET A 71 2.49 -16.06 -12.00
C MET A 71 2.98 -14.63 -11.69
N GLN A 72 3.71 -14.00 -12.62
CA GLN A 72 4.19 -12.64 -12.46
C GLN A 72 3.03 -11.65 -12.29
N LEU A 73 1.96 -11.78 -13.08
CA LEU A 73 0.76 -10.95 -12.99
C LEU A 73 0.10 -11.06 -11.61
N ILE A 74 -0.13 -12.29 -11.14
CA ILE A 74 -0.77 -12.55 -9.84
C ILE A 74 0.09 -11.99 -8.70
N CYS A 75 1.41 -12.15 -8.77
CA CYS A 75 2.33 -11.56 -7.79
C CYS A 75 2.29 -10.03 -7.80
N ALA A 76 2.29 -9.40 -8.97
CA ALA A 76 2.21 -7.93 -9.08
C ALA A 76 0.88 -7.40 -8.50
N MET A 77 -0.24 -8.08 -8.78
CA MET A 77 -1.54 -7.74 -8.19
C MET A 77 -1.55 -7.92 -6.66
N ASP A 78 -0.93 -9.00 -6.13
CA ASP A 78 -0.80 -9.19 -4.67
C ASP A 78 0.02 -8.07 -4.03
N LEU A 79 1.08 -7.57 -4.69
CA LEU A 79 1.86 -6.44 -4.18
C LEU A 79 0.98 -5.20 -3.97
N ILE A 80 0.15 -4.84 -4.96
CA ILE A 80 -0.79 -3.71 -4.84
C ILE A 80 -1.72 -3.91 -3.63
N VAL A 81 -2.37 -5.08 -3.55
CA VAL A 81 -3.33 -5.38 -2.49
C VAL A 81 -2.68 -5.37 -1.10
N LYS A 82 -1.51 -6.00 -0.96
CA LYS A 82 -0.81 -6.05 0.33
C LYS A 82 -0.33 -4.68 0.77
N ALA A 83 0.22 -3.88 -0.15
CA ALA A 83 0.65 -2.53 0.15
C ALA A 83 -0.52 -1.67 0.68
N ILE A 84 -1.68 -1.73 0.04
CA ILE A 84 -2.87 -0.97 0.47
C ILE A 84 -3.37 -1.42 1.83
N ILE A 85 -3.45 -2.73 2.09
CA ILE A 85 -3.81 -3.26 3.42
C ILE A 85 -2.81 -2.78 4.49
N GLN A 86 -1.51 -2.72 4.17
CA GLN A 86 -0.51 -2.18 5.10
C GLN A 86 -0.71 -0.69 5.36
N LEU A 87 -1.07 0.11 4.34
CA LEU A 87 -1.38 1.53 4.52
C LEU A 87 -2.58 1.72 5.44
N TYR A 88 -3.68 1.00 5.22
CA TYR A 88 -4.84 1.02 6.14
C TYR A 88 -4.45 0.72 7.58
N ARG A 89 -3.59 -0.28 7.80
CA ARG A 89 -3.07 -0.62 9.13
C ARG A 89 -2.25 0.53 9.73
N VAL A 90 -1.38 1.19 8.94
CA VAL A 90 -0.55 2.31 9.41
C VAL A 90 -1.42 3.50 9.80
N PHE A 91 -2.40 3.85 8.97
CA PHE A 91 -3.34 4.94 9.24
C PHE A 91 -4.45 4.56 10.25
N LYS A 92 -4.39 3.35 10.83
CA LYS A 92 -5.37 2.84 11.82
C LYS A 92 -6.83 2.92 11.31
N LEU A 93 -7.03 2.65 10.02
CA LEU A 93 -8.33 2.63 9.38
C LEU A 93 -8.89 1.21 9.29
N ASP A 94 -10.21 1.09 9.35
CA ASP A 94 -10.90 -0.17 9.13
C ASP A 94 -10.84 -0.55 7.65
N TYR A 95 -10.33 -1.74 7.34
CA TYR A 95 -10.23 -2.23 5.97
C TYR A 95 -11.61 -2.74 5.47
N PRO A 96 -12.21 -2.09 4.45
CA PRO A 96 -13.62 -2.34 4.11
C PRO A 96 -13.88 -3.72 3.49
N TYR A 97 -12.87 -4.37 2.90
CA TYR A 97 -13.04 -5.63 2.17
C TYR A 97 -12.65 -6.88 2.95
N GLU A 98 -12.49 -6.81 4.28
CA GLU A 98 -12.10 -7.96 5.10
C GLU A 98 -13.02 -9.19 4.91
N LYS A 99 -14.32 -8.94 4.70
CA LYS A 99 -15.36 -9.96 4.56
C LYS A 99 -16.00 -10.00 3.17
N ASP A 100 -15.50 -9.19 2.23
CA ASP A 100 -16.03 -9.08 0.88
C ASP A 100 -15.93 -10.41 0.11
N GLN A 101 -16.97 -10.74 -0.65
CA GLN A 101 -17.10 -11.97 -1.46
C GLN A 101 -17.72 -11.65 -2.83
N SER A 102 -17.70 -10.37 -3.22
CA SER A 102 -18.43 -9.85 -4.37
C SER A 102 -17.77 -10.14 -5.70
N ILE A 103 -16.51 -10.59 -5.72
CA ILE A 103 -15.75 -10.81 -6.94
C ILE A 103 -15.67 -12.29 -7.33
N PHE A 104 -15.14 -13.14 -6.45
CA PHE A 104 -14.89 -14.53 -6.80
C PHE A 104 -16.06 -15.46 -6.49
N HIS A 105 -17.04 -14.96 -5.73
CA HIS A 105 -18.28 -15.67 -5.35
C HIS A 105 -18.02 -17.04 -4.72
N GLN A 106 -16.94 -17.15 -3.95
CA GLN A 106 -16.59 -18.37 -3.22
C GLN A 106 -17.15 -18.33 -1.81
N ASN A 107 -17.27 -19.49 -1.17
CA ASN A 107 -17.65 -19.59 0.24
C ASN A 107 -16.49 -19.20 1.19
N LYS A 108 -15.83 -18.08 0.90
CA LYS A 108 -14.81 -17.41 1.73
C LYS A 108 -14.55 -16.01 1.18
N PRO A 109 -14.08 -15.07 2.02
CA PRO A 109 -13.69 -13.73 1.59
C PRO A 109 -12.72 -13.74 0.41
N ASP A 110 -12.88 -12.78 -0.50
CA ASP A 110 -12.10 -12.66 -1.73
C ASP A 110 -10.60 -12.56 -1.44
N ASP A 111 -10.20 -11.85 -0.39
CA ASP A 111 -8.80 -11.76 0.06
C ASP A 111 -8.23 -13.12 0.49
N LYS A 112 -9.06 -14.01 1.04
CA LYS A 112 -8.66 -15.39 1.37
C LYS A 112 -8.64 -16.25 0.12
N TYR A 113 -9.58 -16.09 -0.79
CA TYR A 113 -9.61 -16.85 -2.03
C TYR A 113 -8.46 -16.47 -2.97
N PHE A 114 -8.14 -15.18 -3.12
CA PHE A 114 -7.01 -14.72 -3.90
C PHE A 114 -5.67 -15.29 -3.40
N LYS A 115 -5.49 -15.47 -2.09
CA LYS A 115 -4.34 -16.21 -1.54
C LYS A 115 -4.27 -17.65 -2.03
N HIS A 116 -5.42 -18.31 -2.20
CA HIS A 116 -5.47 -19.65 -2.78
C HIS A 116 -5.09 -19.62 -4.26
N ILE A 117 -5.61 -18.66 -5.03
CA ILE A 117 -5.21 -18.45 -6.44
C ILE A 117 -3.69 -18.26 -6.53
N ARG A 118 -3.10 -17.34 -5.75
CA ARG A 118 -1.65 -17.09 -5.73
C ARG A 118 -0.85 -18.34 -5.36
N ALA A 119 -1.33 -19.15 -4.44
CA ALA A 119 -0.67 -20.40 -4.07
C ALA A 119 -0.70 -21.41 -5.23
N MET A 120 -1.85 -21.62 -5.85
CA MET A 120 -2.08 -22.62 -6.90
C MET A 120 -1.43 -22.25 -8.25
N PHE A 121 -1.54 -20.98 -8.65
CA PHE A 121 -1.13 -20.51 -9.98
C PHE A 121 0.27 -19.88 -10.00
N GLY A 122 0.98 -19.84 -8.87
CA GLY A 122 2.25 -19.12 -8.81
C GLY A 122 3.23 -19.60 -7.73
N VAL A 123 3.02 -19.18 -6.49
CA VAL A 123 4.12 -19.13 -5.51
C VAL A 123 4.32 -20.46 -4.76
N HIS A 124 3.29 -21.31 -4.66
CA HIS A 124 3.36 -22.57 -3.92
C HIS A 124 2.72 -23.78 -4.63
N PRO A 125 2.78 -23.92 -5.97
CA PRO A 125 2.03 -24.95 -6.69
C PRO A 125 2.41 -26.36 -6.25
N VAL A 126 3.65 -26.59 -5.83
CA VAL A 126 4.15 -27.92 -5.43
C VAL A 126 4.07 -28.20 -3.91
N ASN A 127 3.42 -27.34 -3.12
CA ASN A 127 3.32 -27.51 -1.66
C ASN A 127 2.06 -26.83 -1.09
N LEU A 128 0.91 -27.15 -1.68
CA LEU A 128 -0.38 -26.65 -1.22
C LEU A 128 -0.85 -27.43 0.02
N LYS A 129 -1.53 -26.75 0.95
CA LYS A 129 -2.05 -27.35 2.18
C LYS A 129 -3.50 -26.95 2.40
N ASP A 130 -4.32 -27.93 2.76
CA ASP A 130 -5.67 -27.72 3.31
C ASP A 130 -5.84 -28.61 4.54
N GLY A 131 -5.80 -28.00 5.72
CA GLY A 131 -5.68 -28.73 6.99
C GLY A 131 -4.42 -29.60 7.04
N LYS A 132 -4.60 -30.92 7.22
CA LYS A 132 -3.51 -31.91 7.23
C LYS A 132 -3.18 -32.46 5.84
N GLU A 133 -4.02 -32.19 4.85
CA GLU A 133 -3.89 -32.73 3.50
C GLU A 133 -2.94 -31.90 2.65
N ARG A 134 -2.23 -32.58 1.74
CA ARG A 134 -1.30 -31.96 0.78
C ARG A 134 -1.82 -32.07 -0.63
N TYR A 135 -1.60 -31.01 -1.39
CA TYR A 135 -1.99 -30.91 -2.79
C TYR A 135 -0.86 -30.34 -3.65
N PHE A 136 -0.93 -30.59 -4.94
CA PHE A 136 0.04 -30.16 -5.94
C PHE A 136 -0.70 -29.67 -7.18
N ALA A 137 -0.41 -28.47 -7.66
CA ALA A 137 -1.01 -27.90 -8.87
C ALA A 137 -0.11 -28.15 -10.09
N SER A 138 -0.74 -28.41 -11.24
CA SER A 138 -0.08 -28.41 -12.56
C SER A 138 0.35 -27.01 -12.98
N TRP A 139 1.03 -26.90 -14.13
CA TRP A 139 1.20 -25.61 -14.80
C TRP A 139 -0.17 -25.01 -15.17
N SER A 140 -0.23 -23.68 -15.24
CA SER A 140 -1.43 -22.95 -15.67
C SER A 140 -1.64 -23.09 -17.17
N THR A 141 -2.75 -23.69 -17.56
CA THR A 141 -3.10 -23.94 -18.96
C THR A 141 -4.10 -22.88 -19.43
N PRO A 142 -3.80 -22.13 -20.50
CA PRO A 142 -4.73 -21.16 -21.05
C PRO A 142 -5.91 -21.85 -21.75
N ASN A 143 -7.10 -21.25 -21.67
CA ASN A 143 -8.31 -21.65 -22.42
C ASN A 143 -8.76 -23.11 -22.23
N LEU A 144 -8.58 -23.68 -21.03
CA LEU A 144 -9.09 -25.03 -20.74
C LEU A 144 -10.57 -25.02 -20.35
N ALA A 145 -10.99 -24.04 -19.54
CA ALA A 145 -12.39 -23.82 -19.18
C ALA A 145 -12.70 -22.32 -19.11
N ASP A 146 -11.92 -21.60 -18.30
CA ASP A 146 -11.85 -20.13 -18.29
C ASP A 146 -10.55 -19.66 -18.95
N ASP A 147 -10.14 -18.40 -18.70
CA ASP A 147 -8.88 -17.84 -19.22
C ASP A 147 -7.68 -18.72 -18.87
N PHE A 148 -7.59 -19.17 -17.61
CA PHE A 148 -6.55 -20.08 -17.14
C PHE A 148 -7.09 -21.15 -16.22
N SER A 149 -6.46 -22.32 -16.22
CA SER A 149 -6.81 -23.41 -15.31
C SER A 149 -5.60 -24.21 -14.85
N VAL A 150 -5.70 -24.79 -13.67
CA VAL A 150 -4.74 -25.77 -13.12
C VAL A 150 -5.49 -27.04 -12.70
N ILE A 151 -4.81 -28.18 -12.80
CA ILE A 151 -5.25 -29.44 -12.20
C ILE A 151 -4.55 -29.55 -10.85
N VAL A 152 -5.32 -29.73 -9.78
CA VAL A 152 -4.84 -29.91 -8.42
C VAL A 152 -4.92 -31.39 -8.06
N TYR A 153 -3.75 -32.01 -7.92
CA TYR A 153 -3.55 -33.39 -7.52
C TYR A 153 -3.57 -33.52 -5.99
N SER A 154 -4.26 -34.53 -5.48
CA SER A 154 -4.20 -34.88 -4.05
C SER A 154 -3.02 -35.82 -3.76
N HIS A 155 -2.43 -35.70 -2.58
CA HIS A 155 -1.51 -36.70 -2.06
C HIS A 155 -2.20 -38.02 -1.67
N GLN A 156 -3.52 -38.01 -1.44
CA GLN A 156 -4.27 -39.20 -1.04
C GLN A 156 -4.51 -40.15 -2.20
N VAL A 157 -4.23 -41.44 -2.00
CA VAL A 157 -4.48 -42.49 -2.99
C VAL A 157 -5.97 -42.59 -3.28
N GLY A 158 -6.33 -42.65 -4.57
CA GLY A 158 -7.71 -42.82 -5.03
C GLY A 158 -8.57 -41.55 -5.01
N LYS A 159 -8.04 -40.41 -4.58
CA LYS A 159 -8.76 -39.13 -4.64
C LYS A 159 -8.61 -38.49 -6.01
N GLU A 160 -9.74 -38.07 -6.57
CA GLU A 160 -9.78 -37.44 -7.89
C GLU A 160 -9.07 -36.09 -7.90
N SER A 161 -8.55 -35.73 -9.08
CA SER A 161 -7.93 -34.43 -9.30
C SER A 161 -9.01 -33.37 -9.51
N ILE A 162 -8.77 -32.16 -9.00
CA ILE A 162 -9.73 -31.06 -9.05
C ILE A 162 -9.22 -30.02 -10.03
N GLN A 163 -10.05 -29.61 -10.98
CA GLN A 163 -9.73 -28.46 -11.84
C GLN A 163 -10.11 -27.16 -11.12
N HIS A 164 -9.17 -26.22 -11.08
CA HIS A 164 -9.44 -24.85 -10.66
C HIS A 164 -9.20 -23.90 -11.84
N SER A 165 -10.16 -23.03 -12.11
CA SER A 165 -10.17 -22.10 -13.23
C SER A 165 -10.31 -20.66 -12.72
N ILE A 166 -9.74 -19.70 -13.44
CA ILE A 166 -9.76 -18.27 -13.11
C ILE A 166 -9.99 -17.43 -14.36
N ASN A 167 -10.71 -16.33 -14.20
CA ASN A 167 -10.80 -15.26 -15.19
C ASN A 167 -9.85 -14.12 -14.84
N ILE A 168 -9.16 -13.59 -15.85
CA ILE A 168 -8.30 -12.42 -15.70
C ILE A 168 -9.13 -11.19 -15.34
N SER A 169 -10.36 -11.07 -15.84
CA SER A 169 -11.29 -9.98 -15.48
C SER A 169 -11.52 -9.90 -13.98
N ASP A 170 -11.73 -11.05 -13.33
CA ASP A 170 -12.03 -11.11 -11.89
C ASP A 170 -10.80 -10.71 -11.07
N LEU A 171 -9.60 -11.12 -11.51
CA LEU A 171 -8.35 -10.68 -10.88
C LEU A 171 -8.15 -9.17 -11.00
N VAL A 172 -8.43 -8.61 -12.18
CA VAL A 172 -8.34 -7.17 -12.43
C VAL A 172 -9.36 -6.42 -11.59
N GLN A 173 -10.61 -6.87 -11.55
CA GLN A 173 -11.68 -6.25 -10.77
C GLN A 173 -11.37 -6.29 -9.27
N TYR A 174 -10.96 -7.45 -8.75
CA TYR A 174 -10.50 -7.62 -7.38
C TYR A 174 -9.39 -6.62 -7.04
N THR A 175 -8.34 -6.56 -7.86
CA THR A 175 -7.19 -5.69 -7.62
C THR A 175 -7.57 -4.22 -7.72
N ASN A 176 -8.36 -3.84 -8.74
CA ASN A 176 -8.80 -2.46 -8.95
C ASN A 176 -9.65 -1.96 -7.79
N GLN A 177 -10.56 -2.80 -7.28
CA GLN A 177 -11.39 -2.43 -6.14
C GLN A 177 -10.57 -2.11 -4.88
N ARG A 178 -9.46 -2.83 -4.65
CA ARG A 178 -8.51 -2.49 -3.57
C ARG A 178 -7.68 -1.26 -3.94
N TYR A 179 -7.23 -1.15 -5.19
CA TYR A 179 -6.44 -0.03 -5.69
C TYR A 179 -7.14 1.33 -5.48
N GLN A 180 -8.46 1.38 -5.74
CA GLN A 180 -9.27 2.57 -5.56
C GLN A 180 -9.37 3.03 -4.09
N LEU A 181 -9.03 2.18 -3.11
CA LEU A 181 -8.95 2.61 -1.71
C LEU A 181 -7.84 3.63 -1.44
N LEU A 182 -6.92 3.87 -2.40
CA LEU A 182 -6.01 5.01 -2.32
C LEU A 182 -6.76 6.33 -2.23
N ILE A 183 -7.95 6.46 -2.83
CA ILE A 183 -8.78 7.67 -2.73
C ILE A 183 -9.18 7.93 -1.28
N ASP A 184 -9.64 6.88 -0.58
CA ASP A 184 -10.02 6.99 0.84
C ASP A 184 -8.80 7.38 1.71
N LEU A 185 -7.63 6.85 1.38
CA LEU A 185 -6.37 7.20 2.07
C LEU A 185 -5.93 8.63 1.79
N ILE A 186 -6.11 9.14 0.57
CA ILE A 186 -5.85 10.55 0.21
C ILE A 186 -6.74 11.45 1.06
N ASN A 187 -8.06 11.19 1.05
CA ASN A 187 -9.04 11.97 1.81
C ASN A 187 -8.73 11.95 3.31
N HIS A 188 -8.37 10.77 3.85
CA HIS A 188 -7.98 10.65 5.25
C HIS A 188 -6.76 11.53 5.61
N ILE A 189 -5.73 11.57 4.75
CA ILE A 189 -4.55 12.40 4.98
C ILE A 189 -4.91 13.90 4.93
N GLU A 190 -5.80 14.29 4.02
CA GLU A 190 -6.31 15.67 3.94
C GLU A 190 -7.07 16.07 5.20
N ASP A 191 -8.05 15.27 5.63
CA ASP A 191 -8.85 15.53 6.81
C ASP A 191 -8.00 15.61 8.10
N ASP A 192 -7.03 14.70 8.24
CA ASP A 192 -6.11 14.66 9.38
C ASP A 192 -5.21 15.90 9.43
N TYR A 193 -4.74 16.37 8.27
CA TYR A 193 -3.97 17.61 8.18
C TYR A 193 -4.82 18.87 8.46
N ASP A 194 -6.05 18.92 7.93
CA ASP A 194 -6.95 20.05 8.19
C ASP A 194 -7.31 20.15 9.67
N GLN A 195 -7.53 19.03 10.35
CA GLN A 195 -7.74 19.00 11.79
C GLN A 195 -6.49 19.46 12.55
N HIS A 196 -5.29 19.06 12.12
CA HIS A 196 -4.03 19.55 12.68
C HIS A 196 -3.90 21.06 12.55
N LEU A 197 -4.17 21.62 11.37
CA LEU A 197 -4.16 23.07 11.15
C LEU A 197 -5.16 23.80 12.03
N LYS A 198 -6.38 23.27 12.15
CA LYS A 198 -7.42 23.86 13.01
C LYS A 198 -6.97 23.94 14.46
N ASN A 199 -6.45 22.83 15.00
CA ASN A 199 -5.96 22.76 16.39
C ASN A 199 -4.89 23.82 16.68
N TYR A 200 -3.95 24.01 15.74
CA TYR A 200 -2.87 24.97 15.93
C TYR A 200 -3.28 26.42 15.66
N LYS A 201 -4.28 26.69 14.82
CA LYS A 201 -4.84 28.05 14.65
C LYS A 201 -5.56 28.56 15.89
N GLU A 202 -6.22 27.67 16.63
CA GLU A 202 -6.94 28.01 17.87
C GLU A 202 -5.99 28.18 19.07
N ARG A 203 -4.78 27.64 18.99
CA ARG A 203 -3.77 27.72 20.05
C ARG A 203 -3.02 29.06 20.02
N GLN A 204 -3.28 29.90 21.03
CA GLN A 204 -2.49 31.11 21.26
C GLN A 204 -1.05 30.76 21.64
N MET A 205 -0.10 31.54 21.12
CA MET A 205 1.29 31.48 21.53
C MET A 205 1.48 32.33 22.79
N GLU A 206 2.39 31.91 23.65
CA GLU A 206 2.83 32.73 24.78
C GLU A 206 3.50 34.00 24.27
N ILE A 207 3.27 35.11 24.97
CA ILE A 207 3.91 36.39 24.64
C ILE A 207 5.11 36.55 25.56
N THR A 208 6.26 36.84 24.98
CA THR A 208 7.49 37.16 25.72
C THR A 208 7.91 38.60 25.40
N THR A 209 8.63 39.23 26.33
CA THR A 209 9.17 40.59 26.12
C THR A 209 10.63 40.59 25.69
N ASN A 210 11.27 39.42 25.60
CA ASN A 210 12.68 39.27 25.26
C ASN A 210 12.80 38.61 23.88
N VAL A 211 13.53 39.25 22.97
CA VAL A 211 13.67 38.79 21.58
C VAL A 211 14.30 37.39 21.49
N THR A 212 15.30 37.10 22.32
CA THR A 212 15.93 35.76 22.35
C THR A 212 14.96 34.70 22.84
N ASP A 213 14.18 34.98 23.88
CA ASP A 213 13.16 34.06 24.40
C ASP A 213 12.04 33.84 23.37
N GLU A 214 11.65 34.90 22.65
CA GLU A 214 10.68 34.82 21.57
C GLU A 214 11.18 33.95 20.40
N ILE A 215 12.44 34.08 19.98
CA ILE A 215 13.02 33.23 18.94
C ILE A 215 13.04 31.75 19.37
N ILE A 216 13.41 31.46 20.63
CA ILE A 216 13.40 30.10 21.17
C ILE A 216 11.98 29.53 21.19
N LEU A 217 11.00 30.34 21.61
CA LEU A 217 9.59 29.96 21.60
C LEU A 217 9.11 29.68 20.17
N LEU A 218 9.44 30.53 19.21
CA LEU A 218 9.07 30.36 17.81
C LEU A 218 9.71 29.11 17.19
N LEU A 219 10.97 28.77 17.51
CA LEU A 219 11.60 27.52 17.09
C LEU A 219 10.85 26.30 17.63
N LYS A 220 10.46 26.35 18.90
CA LYS A 220 9.66 25.29 19.54
C LYS A 220 8.28 25.16 18.88
N GLU A 221 7.58 26.26 18.68
CA GLU A 221 6.27 26.28 18.03
C GLU A 221 6.35 25.82 16.57
N ASN A 222 7.37 26.24 15.82
CA ASN A 222 7.62 25.78 14.45
C ASN A 222 7.81 24.26 14.41
N LYS A 223 8.66 23.71 15.28
CA LYS A 223 8.86 22.25 15.38
C LYS A 223 7.57 21.51 15.71
N GLN A 224 6.74 22.04 16.61
CA GLN A 224 5.46 21.43 16.98
C GLN A 224 4.43 21.50 15.85
N ARG A 225 4.40 22.60 15.09
CA ARG A 225 3.39 22.88 14.06
C ARG A 225 3.71 22.25 12.71
N PHE A 226 4.97 22.27 12.30
CA PHE A 226 5.39 21.89 10.95
C PHE A 226 6.38 20.73 10.93
N GLY A 227 7.04 20.46 12.06
CA GLY A 227 8.12 19.49 12.14
C GLY A 227 9.50 20.14 12.20
N GLU A 228 10.51 19.32 12.41
CA GLU A 228 11.90 19.77 12.51
C GLU A 228 12.49 20.02 11.13
N GLY A 229 13.16 21.16 10.93
CA GLY A 229 13.72 21.55 9.62
C GLY A 229 12.71 22.14 8.64
N GLU A 230 11.44 22.24 9.03
CA GLU A 230 10.35 22.67 8.13
C GLU A 230 9.93 24.12 8.32
N ALA A 231 9.21 24.66 7.34
CA ALA A 231 8.62 26.01 7.34
C ALA A 231 9.65 27.11 7.69
N TYR A 232 9.50 27.77 8.83
CA TYR A 232 10.33 28.92 9.22
C TYR A 232 11.61 28.53 9.98
N TRP A 233 11.93 27.24 10.02
CA TRP A 233 13.05 26.73 10.83
C TRP A 233 14.38 27.38 10.46
N TYR A 234 14.63 27.61 9.17
CA TYR A 234 15.89 28.18 8.69
C TYR A 234 16.04 29.63 9.16
N GLU A 235 15.05 30.47 8.90
CA GLU A 235 15.05 31.89 9.27
C GLU A 235 15.13 32.06 10.79
N LEU A 236 14.37 31.26 11.54
CA LEU A 236 14.41 31.30 13.01
C LEU A 236 15.76 30.82 13.56
N SER A 237 16.41 29.86 12.91
CA SER A 237 17.74 29.39 13.30
C SER A 237 18.82 30.43 13.04
N GLU A 238 18.75 31.14 11.91
CA GLU A 238 19.65 32.27 11.62
C GLU A 238 19.47 33.41 12.63
N LEU A 239 18.23 33.80 12.94
CA LEU A 239 17.95 34.80 13.96
C LEU A 239 18.49 34.37 15.33
N ASN A 240 18.28 33.11 15.72
CA ASN A 240 18.80 32.60 16.98
C ASN A 240 20.33 32.70 17.07
N CYS A 241 21.04 32.41 15.98
CA CYS A 241 22.49 32.57 15.91
C CYS A 241 22.90 34.05 16.06
N LEU A 242 22.27 34.97 15.33
CA LEU A 242 22.59 36.39 15.36
C LEU A 242 22.40 36.99 16.75
N PHE A 243 21.24 36.77 17.38
CA PHE A 243 20.90 37.35 18.68
C PHE A 243 21.67 36.72 19.85
N ARG A 244 22.12 35.47 19.74
CA ARG A 244 23.01 34.86 20.73
C ARG A 244 24.48 35.29 20.57
N SER A 245 24.89 35.68 19.37
CA SER A 245 26.25 36.16 19.11
C SER A 245 26.49 37.63 19.51
N THR A 246 25.44 38.36 19.90
CA THR A 246 25.48 39.81 20.21
C THR A 246 25.40 40.15 21.70
N THR A 247 25.30 39.17 22.60
CA THR A 247 25.44 39.39 24.05
C THR A 247 26.92 39.58 24.43
N PHE A 248 27.35 40.85 24.52
CA PHE A 248 28.59 41.30 25.17
C PHE A 248 28.30 41.81 26.58
#